data_AF-A0A0P9CW57-F1
#
_entry.id   AF-A0A0P9CW57-F1
#
_cell.length_a   1.000
_cell.length_b   1.000
_cell.length_c   1.000
_cell.angle_alpha   90.00
_cell.angle_beta   90.00
_cell.angle_gamma   90.00
#
_symmetry.space_group_name_H-M   'P 1'
#
loop_
_entity.id
_entity.type
_entity.pdbx_description
1 polymer ?
#
loop_
_entity_poly.entity_id
_entity_poly.type
_entity_poly.pdbx_seq_one_letter_code
_entity_poly.pdbx_strand_id
1 'polypeptide(L)'
;MAQSVGAETSQSPPRTRAPQRLPLTWLGVVPFFLFVIAFLFYPAFSIVVQTFLDPARNFTLQNVLDLNQPFILSSYLYTLELSAVTAIIGGLLGFLLAYAITIGALPGWVRSSLLTFSGVASNFAGIPLAFAFIATIGQLGLVTQFLRTNFGIA
;
A
#
# COMPACT_ATOMS: atom_id res chain seq x y z
N MET A 1 -48.46 -31.05 44.86
CA MET A 1 -47.12 -31.52 45.28
C MET A 1 -46.71 -32.64 44.33
N ALA A 2 -45.45 -32.65 43.90
CA ALA A 2 -44.81 -33.57 42.94
C ALA A 2 -45.03 -33.28 41.43
N GLN A 3 -44.30 -32.27 40.95
CA GLN A 3 -43.70 -32.31 39.62
C GLN A 3 -42.49 -33.27 39.70
N SER A 4 -42.41 -34.26 38.83
CA SER A 4 -41.15 -34.95 38.50
C SER A 4 -41.06 -35.05 36.98
N VAL A 5 -40.66 -33.93 36.37
CA VAL A 5 -40.22 -33.88 34.98
C VAL A 5 -38.95 -34.72 34.91
N GLY A 6 -39.04 -35.87 34.24
CA GLY A 6 -37.92 -36.74 33.96
C GLY A 6 -36.84 -35.97 33.20
N ALA A 7 -35.62 -36.04 33.68
CA ALA A 7 -34.45 -35.47 33.05
C ALA A 7 -34.20 -36.16 31.70
N GLU A 8 -34.61 -35.52 30.61
CA GLU A 8 -34.07 -35.82 29.28
C GLU A 8 -32.60 -35.40 29.27
N THR A 9 -31.73 -36.38 29.49
CA THR A 9 -30.30 -36.26 29.23
C THR A 9 -30.10 -35.98 27.74
N SER A 10 -29.94 -34.71 27.39
CA SER A 10 -29.45 -34.25 26.09
C SER A 10 -28.06 -34.81 25.84
N GLN A 11 -27.99 -36.02 25.28
CA GLN A 11 -26.75 -36.62 24.81
C GLN A 11 -26.26 -35.79 23.61
N SER A 12 -25.21 -34.99 23.85
CA SER A 12 -24.51 -34.25 22.80
C SER A 12 -23.86 -35.24 21.81
N PRO A 13 -23.90 -34.99 20.50
CA PRO A 13 -23.30 -35.89 19.51
C PRO A 13 -21.78 -36.00 19.74
N PRO A 14 -21.17 -37.16 19.44
CA PRO A 14 -19.73 -37.35 19.59
C PRO A 14 -18.99 -36.38 18.68
N ARG A 15 -18.14 -35.52 19.26
CA ARG A 15 -17.22 -34.65 18.52
C ARG A 15 -16.22 -35.53 17.77
N THR A 16 -16.48 -35.83 16.51
CA THR A 16 -15.49 -36.40 15.59
C THR A 16 -14.31 -35.44 15.49
N ARG A 17 -13.17 -35.80 16.10
CA ARG A 17 -11.89 -35.11 15.91
C ARG A 17 -11.51 -35.21 14.42
N ALA A 18 -11.52 -34.08 13.73
CA ALA A 18 -10.97 -33.99 12.38
C ALA A 18 -9.49 -34.40 12.40
N PRO A 19 -9.01 -35.22 11.45
CA PRO A 19 -7.60 -35.60 11.39
C PRO A 19 -6.77 -34.34 11.10
N GLN A 20 -5.78 -34.08 11.95
CA GLN A 20 -4.74 -33.08 11.70
C GLN A 20 -3.93 -33.53 10.49
N ARG A 21 -4.30 -33.01 9.31
CA ARG A 21 -3.54 -33.19 8.08
C ARG A 21 -2.18 -32.51 8.26
N LEU A 22 -1.12 -33.22 7.91
CA LEU A 22 0.27 -32.73 7.89
C LEU A 22 0.35 -31.35 7.20
N PRO A 23 1.30 -30.49 7.58
CA PRO A 23 1.41 -29.11 7.09
C PRO A 23 1.95 -29.03 5.65
N LEU A 24 1.46 -29.88 4.73
CA LEU A 24 1.68 -29.73 3.28
C LEU A 24 1.14 -28.39 2.75
N THR A 25 0.24 -27.73 3.48
CA THR A 25 -0.18 -26.35 3.23
C THR A 25 1.00 -25.37 3.22
N TRP A 26 2.00 -25.57 4.08
CA TRP A 26 3.18 -24.71 4.12
C TRP A 26 4.07 -24.88 2.88
N LEU A 27 4.15 -26.11 2.35
CA LEU A 27 4.93 -26.40 1.14
C LEU A 27 4.39 -25.66 -0.10
N GLY A 28 3.08 -25.37 -0.14
CA GLY A 28 2.45 -24.56 -1.19
C GLY A 28 2.82 -23.07 -1.15
N VAL A 29 3.22 -22.53 0.01
CA VAL A 29 3.60 -21.11 0.17
C VAL A 29 5.11 -20.89 -0.01
N VAL A 30 5.92 -21.95 0.09
CA VAL A 30 7.36 -21.92 -0.15
C VAL A 30 7.74 -21.20 -1.47
N PRO A 31 7.14 -21.47 -2.64
CA PRO A 31 7.51 -20.76 -3.87
C PRO A 31 7.21 -19.25 -3.82
N PHE A 32 6.16 -18.82 -3.11
CA PHE A 32 5.84 -17.40 -2.92
C PHE A 32 6.92 -16.71 -2.06
N PHE A 33 7.27 -17.30 -0.92
CA PHE A 33 8.31 -16.72 -0.06
C PHE A 33 9.68 -16.72 -0.74
N LEU A 34 10.02 -17.79 -1.47
CA LEU A 34 11.26 -17.85 -2.23
C LEU A 34 11.31 -16.73 -3.27
N PHE A 35 10.20 -16.47 -3.97
CA PHE A 35 10.09 -15.36 -4.90
C PHE A 35 10.25 -14.00 -4.21
N VAL A 36 9.54 -13.76 -3.10
CA VAL A 36 9.67 -12.49 -2.33
C VAL A 36 11.11 -12.27 -1.88
N ILE A 37 11.78 -13.30 -1.33
CA ILE A 37 13.17 -13.17 -0.90
C ILE A 37 14.09 -12.89 -2.10
N ALA A 38 13.92 -13.65 -3.19
CA ALA A 38 14.76 -13.51 -4.38
C ALA A 38 14.57 -12.18 -5.12
N PHE A 39 13.39 -11.56 -5.08
CA PHE A 39 13.09 -10.35 -5.87
C PHE A 39 12.94 -9.07 -5.04
N LEU A 40 12.58 -9.16 -3.76
CA LEU A 40 12.50 -7.98 -2.87
C LEU A 40 13.77 -7.83 -2.04
N PHE A 41 14.16 -8.90 -1.34
CA PHE A 41 15.26 -8.82 -0.38
C PHE A 41 16.63 -8.86 -1.06
N TYR A 42 16.80 -9.68 -2.10
CA TYR A 42 18.07 -9.76 -2.83
C TYR A 42 18.55 -8.41 -3.38
N PRO A 43 17.75 -7.62 -4.14
CA PRO A 43 18.21 -6.31 -4.62
C PRO A 43 18.40 -5.31 -3.48
N ALA A 44 17.53 -5.30 -2.47
CA ALA A 44 17.67 -4.42 -1.32
C ALA A 44 19.00 -4.68 -0.57
N PHE A 45 19.32 -5.95 -0.31
CA PHE A 45 20.57 -6.32 0.34
C PHE A 45 21.79 -6.06 -0.56
N SER A 46 21.64 -6.25 -1.86
CA SER A 46 22.69 -5.92 -2.84
C SER A 46 23.07 -4.45 -2.75
N ILE A 47 22.11 -3.52 -2.61
CA ILE A 47 22.40 -2.09 -2.44
C ILE A 47 23.18 -1.85 -1.14
N VAL A 48 22.78 -2.48 -0.02
CA VAL A 48 23.46 -2.34 1.26
C VAL A 48 24.93 -2.76 1.15
N VAL A 49 25.21 -3.91 0.53
CA VAL A 49 26.59 -4.38 0.31
C VAL A 49 27.35 -3.45 -0.64
N GLN A 50 26.71 -3.00 -1.72
CA GLN A 50 27.32 -2.08 -2.69
C GLN A 50 27.67 -0.72 -2.07
N THR A 51 26.94 -0.24 -1.06
CA THR A 51 27.29 1.00 -0.35
C THR A 51 28.68 0.94 0.29
N PHE A 52 29.13 -0.24 0.72
CA PHE A 52 30.46 -0.42 1.33
C PHE A 52 31.56 -0.76 0.32
N LEU A 53 31.25 -0.81 -0.98
CA LEU A 53 32.20 -1.18 -2.03
C LEU A 53 32.44 0.00 -2.98
N ASP A 54 33.70 0.27 -3.30
CA ASP A 54 34.07 1.19 -4.38
C ASP A 54 33.88 0.56 -5.77
N PRO A 55 33.89 1.33 -6.87
CA PRO A 55 33.84 0.80 -8.24
C PRO A 55 34.91 -0.25 -8.55
N ALA A 56 36.03 -0.21 -7.83
CA ALA A 56 37.12 -1.20 -7.90
C ALA A 56 36.93 -2.43 -6.99
N ARG A 57 35.76 -2.56 -6.33
CA ARG A 57 35.40 -3.57 -5.31
C ARG A 57 36.28 -3.58 -4.04
N ASN A 58 36.90 -2.45 -3.72
CA ASN A 58 37.55 -2.28 -2.42
C ASN A 58 36.53 -1.88 -1.37
N PHE A 59 36.71 -2.32 -0.13
CA PHE A 59 35.87 -1.87 0.98
C PHE A 59 36.13 -0.38 1.26
N THR A 60 35.08 0.43 1.24
CA THR A 60 35.14 1.88 1.45
C THR A 60 34.02 2.34 2.38
N LEU A 61 34.30 3.39 3.15
CA LEU A 61 33.29 4.12 3.94
C LEU A 61 32.98 5.49 3.34
N GLN A 62 33.61 5.85 2.22
CA GLN A 62 33.46 7.16 1.61
C GLN A 62 32.01 7.41 1.16
N ASN A 63 31.35 6.42 0.54
CA ASN A 63 29.94 6.51 0.14
C ASN A 63 29.00 6.85 1.31
N VAL A 64 29.33 6.40 2.53
CA VAL A 64 28.54 6.68 3.74
C VAL A 64 28.82 8.08 4.27
N LEU A 65 30.08 8.53 4.21
CA LEU A 65 30.46 9.90 4.58
C LEU A 65 29.85 10.93 3.63
N ASP A 66 29.77 10.60 2.33
CA ASP A 66 29.19 11.46 1.30
C ASP A 66 27.68 11.71 1.51
N LEU A 67 26.99 10.87 2.30
CA LEU A 67 25.59 11.10 2.69
C LEU A 67 25.40 12.37 3.54
N ASN A 68 26.45 12.84 4.22
CA ASN A 68 26.41 14.08 5.02
C ASN A 68 26.51 15.35 4.15
N GLN A 69 26.45 15.23 2.83
CA GLN A 69 26.36 16.40 1.97
C GLN A 69 25.05 17.16 2.27
N PRO A 70 25.11 18.50 2.37
CA PRO A 70 23.97 19.32 2.77
C PRO A 70 22.78 19.15 1.81
N PHE A 71 23.04 18.88 0.53
CA PHE A 71 22.01 18.60 -0.48
C PHE A 71 21.24 17.31 -0.20
N ILE A 72 21.94 16.24 0.18
CA ILE A 72 21.34 14.92 0.45
C ILE A 72 20.45 15.01 1.69
N LEU A 73 20.97 15.62 2.77
CA LEU A 73 20.21 15.84 3.99
C LEU A 73 18.94 16.67 3.75
N SER A 74 19.05 17.76 3.00
CA SER A 74 17.90 18.60 2.66
C SER A 74 16.86 17.82 1.85
N SER A 75 17.30 17.01 0.89
CA SER A 75 16.43 16.18 0.05
C SER A 75 15.66 15.13 0.86
N TYR A 76 16.31 14.51 1.86
CA TYR A 76 15.64 13.60 2.79
C TYR A 76 14.57 14.30 3.62
N LEU A 77 14.86 15.49 4.14
CA LEU A 77 13.90 16.26 4.92
C LEU A 77 12.68 16.67 4.08
N TYR A 78 12.90 17.20 2.87
CA TYR A 78 11.80 17.54 1.96
C TYR A 78 10.93 16.33 1.60
N THR A 79 11.55 15.17 1.36
CA THR A 79 10.82 13.94 1.05
C THR A 79 9.99 13.48 2.25
N LEU A 80 10.53 13.59 3.46
CA LEU A 80 9.85 13.22 4.70
C LEU A 80 8.67 14.15 4.99
N GLU A 81 8.87 15.46 4.86
CA GLU A 81 7.82 16.47 5.02
C GLU A 81 6.71 16.27 4.00
N LEU A 82 7.07 16.13 2.71
CA LEU A 82 6.11 15.88 1.64
C LEU A 82 5.30 14.59 1.89
N SER A 83 5.97 13.52 2.33
CA SER A 83 5.30 12.26 2.67
C SER A 83 4.35 12.41 3.87
N ALA A 84 4.75 13.17 4.90
CA ALA A 84 3.91 13.41 6.07
C ALA A 84 2.67 14.23 5.70
N VAL A 85 2.83 15.33 4.98
CA VAL A 85 1.72 16.19 4.55
C VAL A 85 0.75 15.41 3.65
N THR A 86 1.27 14.66 2.67
CA THR A 86 0.42 13.87 1.76
C THR A 86 -0.25 12.69 2.45
N ALA A 87 0.41 12.03 3.42
CA ALA A 87 -0.21 10.96 4.21
C ALA A 87 -1.35 11.49 5.09
N ILE A 88 -1.20 12.66 5.70
CA ILE A 88 -2.27 13.28 6.51
C ILE A 88 -3.46 13.66 5.64
N ILE A 89 -3.22 14.37 4.54
CA ILE A 89 -4.29 14.82 3.63
C ILE A 89 -4.98 13.61 2.99
N GLY A 90 -4.21 12.68 2.44
CA GLY A 90 -4.73 11.46 1.81
C GLY A 90 -5.44 10.54 2.80
N GLY A 91 -4.90 10.39 4.01
CA GLY A 91 -5.50 9.63 5.09
C GLY A 91 -6.82 10.23 5.57
N LEU A 92 -6.89 11.56 5.73
CA LEU A 92 -8.12 12.24 6.15
C LEU A 92 -9.21 12.14 5.08
N LEU A 93 -8.89 12.45 3.82
CA LEU A 93 -9.85 12.33 2.72
C LEU A 93 -10.30 10.88 2.50
N GLY A 94 -9.37 9.93 2.57
CA GLY A 94 -9.67 8.50 2.49
C GLY A 94 -10.55 8.01 3.64
N PHE A 95 -10.30 8.51 4.86
CA PHE A 95 -11.12 8.23 6.03
C PHE A 95 -12.55 8.76 5.87
N LEU A 96 -12.72 10.01 5.42
CA LEU A 96 -14.05 10.58 5.14
C LEU A 96 -14.79 9.75 4.08
N LEU A 97 -14.09 9.32 3.03
CA LEU A 97 -14.67 8.49 1.97
C LEU A 97 -15.08 7.11 2.49
N ALA A 98 -14.24 6.45 3.29
CA ALA A 98 -14.55 5.17 3.93
C ALA A 98 -15.74 5.30 4.90
N TYR A 99 -15.81 6.39 5.66
CA TYR A 99 -16.92 6.70 6.54
C TYR A 99 -18.23 6.87 5.75
N ALA A 100 -18.20 7.63 4.65
CA ALA A 100 -19.36 7.82 3.79
C ALA A 100 -19.86 6.48 3.22
N ILE A 101 -18.96 5.62 2.73
CA ILE A 101 -19.34 4.32 2.12
C ILE A 101 -19.92 3.34 3.15
N THR A 102 -19.43 3.37 4.40
CA THR A 102 -19.83 2.40 5.44
C THR A 102 -21.11 2.79 6.16
N ILE A 103 -21.30 4.08 6.49
CA ILE A 103 -22.42 4.56 7.32
C ILE A 103 -23.44 5.36 6.50
N GLY A 104 -23.01 6.02 5.41
CA GLY A 104 -23.79 7.03 4.68
C GLY A 104 -24.90 6.52 3.74
N ALA A 105 -25.27 5.24 3.78
CA ALA A 105 -26.33 4.66 2.94
C ALA A 105 -26.25 5.04 1.43
N LEU A 106 -25.03 5.06 0.87
CA LEU A 106 -24.82 5.39 -0.54
C LEU A 106 -25.54 4.40 -1.47
N PRO A 107 -26.13 4.87 -2.59
CA PRO A 107 -26.76 4.01 -3.56
C PRO A 107 -25.73 3.06 -4.19
N GLY A 108 -26.10 1.79 -4.39
CA GLY A 108 -25.15 0.70 -4.66
C GLY A 108 -24.21 0.91 -5.86
N TRP A 109 -24.67 1.59 -6.91
CA TRP A 109 -23.86 1.95 -8.08
C TRP A 109 -22.68 2.88 -7.73
N VAL A 110 -22.88 3.91 -6.91
CA VAL A 110 -21.80 4.84 -6.50
C VAL A 110 -20.78 4.11 -5.64
N ARG A 111 -21.24 3.27 -4.70
CA ARG A 111 -20.34 2.43 -3.89
C ARG A 111 -19.50 1.49 -4.75
N SER A 112 -20.10 0.82 -5.73
CA SER A 112 -19.40 -0.11 -6.62
C SER A 112 -18.35 0.60 -7.48
N SER A 113 -18.68 1.77 -8.04
CA SER A 113 -17.74 2.58 -8.80
C SER A 113 -16.58 3.09 -7.93
N LEU A 114 -16.86 3.57 -6.72
CA LEU A 114 -15.85 4.03 -5.77
C LEU A 114 -14.88 2.91 -5.36
N LEU A 115 -15.40 1.73 -5.03
CA LEU A 115 -14.57 0.58 -4.66
C LEU A 115 -13.69 0.12 -5.83
N THR A 116 -14.24 0.11 -7.05
CA THR A 116 -13.48 -0.24 -8.26
C THR A 116 -12.40 0.79 -8.55
N PHE A 117 -12.74 2.08 -8.50
CA PHE A 117 -11.78 3.17 -8.66
C PHE A 117 -10.68 3.11 -7.60
N SER A 118 -11.02 2.84 -6.34
CA SER A 118 -10.04 2.68 -5.26
C SER A 118 -9.05 1.55 -5.54
N GLY A 119 -9.52 0.41 -6.04
CA GLY A 119 -8.65 -0.70 -6.43
C GLY A 119 -7.69 -0.31 -7.57
N VAL A 120 -8.21 0.34 -8.60
CA VAL A 120 -7.42 0.79 -9.75
C VAL A 120 -6.42 1.89 -9.35
N ALA A 121 -6.86 2.88 -8.58
CA ALA A 121 -6.03 3.97 -8.07
C ALA A 121 -4.90 3.48 -7.15
N SER A 122 -5.16 2.50 -6.29
CA SER A 122 -4.12 1.91 -5.41
C SER A 122 -3.02 1.16 -6.18
N ASN A 123 -3.30 0.74 -7.41
CA ASN A 123 -2.32 0.07 -8.27
C ASN A 123 -1.72 1.03 -9.32
N PHE A 124 -2.26 2.24 -9.46
CA PHE A 124 -1.70 3.27 -10.33
C PHE A 124 -0.56 4.00 -9.64
N ALA A 125 0.66 3.54 -9.90
CA ALA A 125 1.88 4.21 -9.47
C ALA A 125 2.86 4.36 -10.66
N GLY A 126 3.79 5.30 -10.53
CA GLY A 126 4.89 5.50 -11.50
C GLY A 126 4.50 6.37 -12.69
N ILE A 127 4.99 5.97 -13.87
CA ILE A 127 4.96 6.77 -15.11
C ILE A 127 3.53 7.18 -15.53
N PRO A 128 2.51 6.29 -15.52
CA PRO A 128 1.18 6.66 -15.97
C PRO A 128 0.52 7.73 -15.08
N LEU A 129 0.68 7.63 -13.76
CA LEU A 129 0.12 8.61 -12.82
C LEU A 129 0.77 9.98 -13.01
N ALA A 130 2.09 10.02 -13.19
CA ALA A 130 2.82 11.25 -13.49
C ALA A 130 2.33 11.89 -14.79
N PHE A 131 2.14 11.09 -15.85
CA PHE A 131 1.62 11.58 -17.12
C PHE A 131 0.19 12.13 -16.98
N ALA A 132 -0.69 11.45 -16.25
CA ALA A 132 -2.04 11.94 -16.00
C ALA A 132 -2.04 13.30 -15.28
N PHE A 133 -1.15 13.50 -14.30
CA PHE A 133 -0.99 14.79 -13.63
C PHE A 133 -0.48 15.89 -14.56
N ILE A 134 0.57 15.62 -15.35
CA ILE A 134 1.14 16.58 -16.31
C ILE A 134 0.12 16.93 -17.40
N ALA A 135 -0.60 15.94 -17.93
CA ALA A 135 -1.64 16.16 -18.93
C ALA A 135 -2.81 16.99 -18.37
N THR A 136 -3.09 16.88 -17.07
CA THR A 136 -4.18 17.63 -16.42
C THR A 136 -3.76 19.05 -16.04
N ILE A 137 -2.66 19.21 -15.28
CA ILE A 137 -2.27 20.48 -14.62
C ILE A 137 -0.92 21.03 -15.16
N GLY A 138 -0.31 20.38 -16.16
CA GLY A 138 0.94 20.85 -16.74
C GLY A 138 0.82 22.18 -17.51
N GLN A 139 1.95 22.70 -18.00
CA GLN A 139 1.98 23.98 -18.71
C GLN A 139 1.10 24.01 -19.97
N LEU A 140 1.01 22.88 -20.68
CA LEU A 140 0.09 22.65 -21.80
C LEU A 140 -1.06 21.71 -21.42
N GLY A 141 -1.32 21.55 -20.12
CA GLY A 141 -2.32 20.65 -19.58
C GLY A 141 -3.74 21.11 -19.87
N LEU A 142 -4.68 20.17 -19.83
CA LEU A 142 -6.09 20.38 -20.15
C LEU A 142 -6.72 21.46 -19.25
N VAL A 143 -6.45 21.43 -17.95
CA VAL A 143 -6.95 22.42 -16.99
C VAL A 143 -6.29 23.77 -17.22
N THR A 144 -4.96 23.81 -17.36
CA THR A 144 -4.21 25.05 -17.58
C THR A 144 -4.63 25.76 -18.86
N GLN A 145 -4.81 25.01 -19.95
CA GLN A 145 -5.26 25.57 -21.22
C GLN A 145 -6.71 26.01 -21.16
N PHE A 146 -7.57 25.24 -20.49
CA PHE A 146 -8.96 25.64 -20.26
C PHE A 146 -9.04 26.95 -19.47
N LEU A 147 -8.22 27.13 -18.43
CA LEU A 147 -8.12 28.38 -17.67
C LEU A 147 -7.58 29.53 -18.53
N ARG A 148 -6.52 29.30 -19.32
CA ARG A 148 -5.96 30.30 -20.25
C ARG A 148 -7.00 30.78 -21.27
N THR A 149 -7.70 29.86 -21.93
CA THR A 149 -8.63 30.20 -23.03
C THR A 149 -9.90 30.87 -22.53
N ASN A 150 -10.45 30.45 -21.38
CA ASN A 150 -11.75 30.98 -20.91
C ASN A 150 -11.61 32.14 -19.93
N PHE A 151 -10.58 32.15 -19.09
CA PHE A 151 -10.41 33.15 -18.05
C PHE A 151 -9.28 34.15 -18.34
N GLY A 152 -8.41 33.88 -19.32
CA GLY A 152 -7.29 34.77 -19.67
C GLY A 152 -6.19 34.85 -18.61
N ILE A 153 -6.25 34.00 -17.57
CA ILE A 153 -5.30 33.96 -16.45
C ILE A 153 -4.41 32.74 -16.62
N ALA A 154 -3.12 32.98 -16.91
CA ALA A 154 -2.00 32.14 -16.47
C ALA A 154 -0.65 32.74 -16.84
#